data_AF-A0A9W8XQ38-F1
#
_entry.id   AF-A0A9W8XQ38-F1
#
_cell.length_a   1.000
_cell.length_b   1.000
_cell.length_c   1.000
_cell.angle_alpha   90.00
_cell.angle_beta   90.00
_cell.angle_gamma   90.00
#
_symmetry.space_group_name_H-M   'P 1'
#
loop_
_entity.id
_entity.type
_entity.pdbx_description
1 polymer ?
#
loop_
_entity_poly.entity_id
_entity_poly.type
_entity_poly.pdbx_seq_one_letter_code
_entity_poly.pdbx_strand_id
1 'polypeptide(L)'
;MENGGDVNTDSVSRVRLLEARYIELLEKRVADLESLVAKTSDGRTKITVGSRGKDTKLSAKDLTSNDRIEQFRPNGEHVTGDKRTSINSNPDSQPLATRIRFRNVRYNDDGVEETKDVSEDEILKVGHAEKRKEEDDIVWTSRFGENRKYKWAEVQILSVELRDIFRVLFAHDPRMHVVADSDNEITLISPFEPLLQRWTKLEELARESFESDSWRSVTKKIGEAKRNSQTATVEQKPEKFLGKAQKDLVALMERVRSSPEVEAYLSAIEAAVKNSTIQFDNLWTIFPPGEIVYSTSFMKEDQIFVVKECSSYYPTESDSGLPKDNRQVCNLHCWSYDWNGKHFTRVPVLFKFEEFPGVKLINTLHCHPLRNHFTDDDQERKIGELKNKLIARGKLFREYCVRTIEDRLGEQTFEYDGTAISHGSGFQRLKNKQSGVRVT
;
A
#
# COMPACT_ATOMS: atom_id res chain seq x y z
N MET A 1 18.20 -54.00 -24.10
CA MET A 1 19.21 -53.59 -23.10
C MET A 1 19.76 -52.24 -23.53
N GLU A 2 20.03 -51.41 -22.53
CA GLU A 2 20.76 -50.13 -22.55
C GLU A 2 20.03 -48.79 -22.77
N ASN A 3 20.32 -47.93 -21.79
CA ASN A 3 20.42 -46.46 -21.76
C ASN A 3 19.18 -45.62 -21.49
N GLY A 4 18.80 -45.59 -20.20
CA GLY A 4 18.06 -44.50 -19.58
C GLY A 4 18.63 -44.19 -18.19
N GLY A 5 19.46 -43.16 -18.08
CA GLY A 5 19.95 -42.71 -16.76
C GLY A 5 21.12 -41.74 -16.85
N ASP A 6 20.89 -40.47 -17.16
CA ASP A 6 21.89 -39.43 -16.85
C ASP A 6 21.38 -37.97 -16.76
N VAL A 7 20.08 -37.74 -16.49
CA VAL A 7 19.52 -36.36 -16.46
C VAL A 7 19.45 -35.78 -15.03
N ASN A 8 19.67 -36.58 -13.99
CA ASN A 8 19.42 -36.15 -12.60
C ASN A 8 20.68 -35.72 -11.82
N THR A 9 21.87 -35.90 -12.39
CA THR A 9 23.15 -35.57 -11.74
C THR A 9 23.47 -34.07 -11.85
N ASP A 10 23.08 -33.44 -12.96
CA ASP A 10 23.38 -32.03 -13.25
C ASP A 10 22.53 -31.05 -12.41
N SER A 11 21.27 -31.41 -12.12
CA SER A 11 20.38 -30.60 -11.28
C SER A 11 20.87 -30.53 -9.82
N VAL A 12 21.33 -31.66 -9.28
CA VAL A 12 21.86 -31.76 -7.91
C VAL A 12 23.17 -30.99 -7.78
N SER A 13 24.01 -31.00 -8.82
CA SER A 13 25.26 -30.24 -8.86
C SER A 13 25.02 -28.72 -8.85
N ARG A 14 24.02 -28.25 -9.61
CA ARG A 14 23.62 -26.83 -9.65
C ARG A 14 23.04 -26.34 -8.32
N VAL A 15 22.24 -27.16 -7.64
CA VAL A 15 21.69 -26.82 -6.31
C VAL A 15 22.81 -26.63 -5.30
N ARG A 16 23.78 -27.55 -5.25
CA ARG A 16 24.94 -27.44 -4.33
C ARG A 16 25.79 -26.21 -4.58
N LEU A 17 25.95 -25.80 -5.85
CA LEU A 17 26.68 -24.59 -6.20
C LEU A 17 25.97 -23.32 -5.70
N LEU A 18 24.64 -23.29 -5.80
CA LEU A 18 23.83 -22.18 -5.30
C LEU A 18 23.83 -22.13 -3.76
N GLU A 19 23.74 -23.28 -3.09
CA GLU A 19 23.86 -23.38 -1.63
C GLU A 19 25.22 -22.86 -1.14
N ALA A 20 26.32 -23.24 -1.78
CA ALA A 20 27.66 -22.76 -1.44
C ALA A 20 27.79 -21.23 -1.59
N ARG A 21 27.28 -20.68 -2.71
CA ARG A 21 27.29 -19.22 -2.95
C ARG A 21 26.42 -18.46 -1.95
N TYR A 22 25.30 -19.05 -1.52
CA TYR A 22 24.44 -18.46 -0.51
C TYR A 22 25.11 -18.42 0.87
N ILE A 23 25.80 -19.49 1.26
CA ILE A 23 26.58 -19.55 2.51
C ILE A 23 27.68 -18.48 2.50
N GLU A 24 28.43 -18.36 1.41
CA GLU A 24 29.50 -17.35 1.27
C GLU A 24 28.96 -15.92 1.45
N LEU A 25 27.80 -15.60 0.86
CA LEU A 25 27.16 -14.29 1.01
C LEU A 25 26.68 -14.02 2.44
N LEU A 26 26.16 -15.05 3.13
CA LEU A 26 25.76 -14.93 4.53
C LEU A 26 26.96 -14.68 5.44
N GLU A 27 28.05 -15.43 5.27
CA GLU A 27 29.28 -15.25 6.05
C GLU A 27 29.87 -13.84 5.87
N LYS A 28 29.88 -13.34 4.63
CA LYS A 28 30.30 -11.96 4.34
C LYS A 28 29.42 -10.92 5.04
N ARG A 29 28.10 -11.11 5.04
CA ARG A 29 27.17 -10.20 5.71
C ARG A 29 27.33 -10.23 7.24
N VAL A 30 27.59 -11.40 7.82
CA VAL A 30 27.88 -11.53 9.26
C VAL A 30 29.16 -10.78 9.61
N ALA A 31 30.23 -10.93 8.83
CA ALA A 31 31.48 -10.21 9.06
C ALA A 31 31.32 -8.67 8.98
N ASP A 32 30.53 -8.18 8.02
CA ASP A 32 30.22 -6.75 7.91
C ASP A 32 29.46 -6.21 9.13
N LEU A 33 28.50 -6.99 9.65
CA LEU A 33 27.72 -6.65 10.84
C LEU A 33 28.59 -6.66 12.10
N GLU A 34 29.47 -7.63 12.25
CA GLU A 34 30.43 -7.68 13.36
C GLU A 34 31.39 -6.47 13.35
N SER A 35 31.85 -6.05 12.16
CA SER A 35 32.66 -4.83 12.01
C SER A 35 31.91 -3.57 12.42
N LEU A 36 30.62 -3.46 12.09
CA LEU A 36 29.79 -2.33 12.49
C LEU A 36 29.58 -2.28 14.01
N VAL A 37 29.34 -3.44 14.64
CA VAL A 37 29.18 -3.54 16.09
C VAL A 37 30.48 -3.15 16.82
N ALA A 38 31.63 -3.64 16.35
CA ALA A 38 32.93 -3.28 16.92
C ALA A 38 33.23 -1.77 16.85
N LYS A 39 32.83 -1.11 15.74
CA LYS A 39 32.99 0.35 15.59
C LYS A 39 32.09 1.14 16.54
N THR A 40 30.91 0.62 16.88
CA THR A 40 30.00 1.29 17.82
C THR A 40 30.40 1.17 19.29
N SER A 41 31.18 0.15 19.68
CA SER A 41 31.64 -0.02 21.06
C SER A 41 32.77 0.93 21.48
N ASP A 42 33.57 1.44 20.54
CA ASP A 42 34.71 2.31 20.84
C ASP A 42 34.37 3.80 21.02
N GLY A 43 33.10 4.21 20.79
CA GLY A 43 32.69 5.61 20.77
C GLY A 43 32.16 6.20 22.10
N ARG A 44 32.09 5.42 23.20
CA ARG A 44 31.43 5.89 24.43
C ARG A 44 32.39 6.59 25.39
N THR A 45 32.87 7.77 25.00
CA THR A 45 33.60 8.69 25.89
C THR A 45 32.63 9.30 26.92
N LYS A 46 32.98 9.13 28.20
CA LYS A 46 32.30 9.66 29.40
C LYS A 46 31.91 11.15 29.25
N ILE A 47 30.61 11.45 29.30
CA ILE A 47 30.11 12.79 29.63
C ILE A 47 30.07 12.90 31.15
N THR A 48 30.99 13.70 31.69
CA THR A 48 31.12 14.02 33.11
C THR A 48 30.14 15.11 33.48
N VAL A 49 29.31 14.86 34.49
CA VAL A 49 28.43 15.83 35.14
C VAL A 49 29.27 16.86 35.89
N GLY A 50 29.07 18.15 35.61
CA GLY A 50 29.76 19.27 36.27
C GLY A 50 28.84 20.47 36.44
N SER A 51 28.43 20.71 37.68
CA SER A 51 27.65 21.86 38.16
C SER A 51 28.52 23.12 38.31
N ARG A 52 28.03 24.28 37.83
CA ARG A 52 28.17 25.60 38.52
C ARG A 52 27.43 26.70 37.77
N GLY A 53 26.55 27.40 38.48
CA GLY A 53 25.84 28.58 37.98
C GLY A 53 26.65 29.88 38.11
N LYS A 54 26.14 30.93 37.46
CA LYS A 54 26.15 32.30 37.98
C LYS A 54 25.18 33.19 37.21
N ASP A 55 24.33 33.82 38.02
CA ASP A 55 23.55 35.05 37.90
C ASP A 55 23.78 35.98 36.70
N THR A 56 22.68 36.49 36.15
CA THR A 56 22.49 37.94 35.94
C THR A 56 20.98 38.25 35.85
N LYS A 57 20.49 38.91 36.91
CA LYS A 57 19.23 39.67 36.94
C LYS A 57 19.46 41.05 36.33
N LEU A 58 18.40 41.60 35.74
CA LEU A 58 17.95 43.01 35.61
C LEU A 58 17.16 43.09 34.28
N SER A 59 16.05 43.79 34.09
CA SER A 59 15.08 44.48 34.94
C SER A 59 13.88 44.77 34.02
N ALA A 60 12.67 44.71 34.56
CA ALA A 60 11.43 45.09 33.90
C ALA A 60 11.38 46.58 33.51
N LYS A 61 10.56 46.89 32.50
CA LYS A 61 9.59 48.01 32.47
C LYS A 61 8.71 47.93 31.21
N ASP A 62 7.38 47.88 31.43
CA ASP A 62 6.36 48.80 30.90
C ASP A 62 6.23 48.93 29.35
N LEU A 63 5.08 48.80 28.68
CA LEU A 63 3.70 49.26 28.95
C LEU A 63 2.74 48.59 27.94
N THR A 64 1.67 47.96 28.43
CA THR A 64 0.23 48.30 28.30
C THR A 64 -0.48 48.16 26.96
N SER A 65 -1.67 47.62 27.14
CA SER A 65 -2.75 47.20 26.26
C SER A 65 -3.76 48.30 25.90
N ASN A 66 -4.51 48.00 24.83
CA ASN A 66 -5.94 48.30 24.59
C ASN A 66 -6.41 49.62 23.93
N ASP A 67 -7.15 49.39 22.83
CA ASP A 67 -8.51 49.84 22.52
C ASP A 67 -8.81 51.12 21.71
N ARG A 68 -9.89 50.95 20.90
CA ARG A 68 -10.80 51.89 20.19
C ARG A 68 -10.41 52.34 18.77
N ILE A 69 -11.08 51.91 17.69
CA ILE A 69 -12.50 51.98 17.22
C ILE A 69 -12.92 53.39 16.73
N GLU A 70 -13.53 53.38 15.53
CA GLU A 70 -14.41 54.36 14.83
C GLU A 70 -13.74 55.23 13.75
N GLN A 71 -13.98 54.96 12.45
CA GLN A 71 -15.19 55.22 11.61
C GLN A 71 -15.43 56.72 11.30
N PHE A 72 -15.31 57.09 10.01
CA PHE A 72 -16.32 57.77 9.15
C PHE A 72 -15.68 58.61 8.02
N ARG A 73 -15.81 58.09 6.77
CA ARG A 73 -16.23 58.71 5.46
C ARG A 73 -15.66 60.09 4.99
N PRO A 74 -15.97 60.58 3.76
CA PRO A 74 -15.62 60.06 2.42
C PRO A 74 -15.12 61.20 1.46
N ASN A 75 -14.93 60.85 0.19
CA ASN A 75 -14.86 61.69 -1.03
C ASN A 75 -13.53 62.34 -1.45
N GLY A 76 -13.22 62.16 -2.73
CA GLY A 76 -12.21 62.90 -3.49
C GLY A 76 -11.91 62.25 -4.84
N GLU A 77 -12.73 62.54 -5.86
CA GLU A 77 -12.40 62.31 -7.27
C GLU A 77 -11.17 63.13 -7.70
N HIS A 78 -10.26 62.56 -8.50
CA HIS A 78 -9.89 63.14 -9.81
C HIS A 78 -8.93 62.25 -10.64
N VAL A 79 -9.40 62.01 -11.86
CA VAL A 79 -8.79 61.70 -13.16
C VAL A 79 -7.28 61.97 -13.34
N THR A 80 -6.54 61.01 -13.91
CA THR A 80 -5.82 61.08 -15.22
C THR A 80 -4.65 60.09 -15.29
N GLY A 81 -4.44 59.51 -16.48
CA GLY A 81 -3.10 59.12 -16.92
C GLY A 81 -2.92 57.66 -17.30
N ASP A 82 -3.15 57.36 -18.57
CA ASP A 82 -2.60 56.21 -19.29
C ASP A 82 -1.16 55.90 -18.89
N LYS A 83 -0.92 54.66 -18.44
CA LYS A 83 0.33 53.95 -18.69
C LYS A 83 0.01 52.46 -18.80
N ARG A 84 0.02 51.96 -20.03
CA ARG A 84 0.21 50.54 -20.35
C ARG A 84 1.45 50.05 -19.61
N THR A 85 1.25 49.39 -18.47
CA THR A 85 2.23 48.47 -17.90
C THR A 85 2.07 47.16 -18.63
N SER A 86 2.95 46.93 -19.60
CA SER A 86 3.27 45.59 -20.08
C SER A 86 3.65 44.74 -18.86
N ILE A 87 2.76 43.83 -18.49
CA ILE A 87 3.07 42.76 -17.54
C ILE A 87 4.14 41.91 -18.23
N ASN A 88 5.40 42.14 -17.86
CA ASN A 88 6.48 41.19 -18.08
C ASN A 88 6.14 39.94 -17.25
N SER A 89 5.43 39.00 -17.87
CA SER A 89 5.31 37.64 -17.38
C SER A 89 6.70 37.02 -17.39
N ASN A 90 7.28 36.89 -16.21
CA ASN A 90 8.55 36.22 -15.99
C ASN A 90 8.46 34.79 -16.57
N PRO A 91 9.32 34.37 -17.51
CA PRO A 91 9.24 33.05 -18.15
C PRO A 91 9.51 31.87 -17.18
N ASP A 92 9.97 32.14 -15.96
CA ASP A 92 10.32 31.14 -14.93
C ASP A 92 9.14 30.58 -14.10
N SER A 93 7.89 30.90 -14.46
CA SER A 93 6.71 30.42 -13.72
C SER A 93 5.87 29.38 -14.47
N GLN A 94 6.25 28.97 -15.69
CA GLN A 94 5.55 27.86 -16.32
C GLN A 94 5.93 26.55 -15.62
N PRO A 95 4.95 25.78 -15.10
CA PRO A 95 5.25 24.57 -14.39
C PRO A 95 5.83 23.55 -15.36
N LEU A 96 7.01 23.02 -15.04
CA LEU A 96 7.75 22.05 -15.85
C LEU A 96 6.83 20.91 -16.31
N ALA A 97 6.88 20.59 -17.60
CA ALA A 97 6.18 19.45 -18.15
C ALA A 97 6.71 18.15 -17.52
N THR A 98 5.86 17.14 -17.37
CA THR A 98 6.28 15.80 -16.96
C THR A 98 7.14 15.20 -18.06
N ARG A 99 8.36 14.76 -17.72
CA ARG A 99 9.20 14.02 -18.64
C ARG A 99 9.07 12.52 -18.41
N ILE A 100 8.60 11.84 -19.45
CA ILE A 100 8.54 10.38 -19.50
C ILE A 100 9.66 9.88 -20.43
N ARG A 101 10.57 9.06 -19.90
CA ARG A 101 11.54 8.33 -20.72
C ARG A 101 10.96 6.98 -21.10
N PHE A 102 11.05 6.62 -22.38
CA PHE A 102 10.62 5.31 -22.84
C PHE A 102 11.80 4.38 -23.10
N ARG A 103 11.65 3.13 -22.68
CA ARG A 103 12.63 2.07 -22.87
C ARG A 103 11.98 0.86 -23.50
N ASN A 104 12.67 0.24 -24.44
CA ASN A 104 12.33 -1.07 -24.93
C ASN A 104 13.40 -2.06 -24.51
N VAL A 105 12.97 -3.11 -23.83
CA VAL A 105 13.82 -4.23 -23.42
C VAL A 105 13.51 -5.42 -24.34
N ARG A 106 14.52 -5.88 -25.08
CA ARG A 106 14.42 -7.00 -26.03
C ARG A 106 15.58 -7.96 -25.82
N TYR A 107 15.39 -9.22 -26.18
CA TYR A 107 16.50 -10.16 -26.29
C TYR A 107 17.09 -10.08 -27.70
N ASN A 108 18.41 -9.95 -27.79
CA ASN A 108 19.13 -10.07 -29.05
C ASN A 108 19.19 -11.54 -29.51
N ASP A 109 19.76 -11.79 -30.69
CA ASP A 109 19.84 -13.15 -31.25
C ASP A 109 20.73 -14.09 -30.40
N ASP A 110 21.56 -13.54 -29.51
CA ASP A 110 22.37 -14.29 -28.52
C ASP A 110 21.64 -14.57 -27.20
N GLY A 111 20.37 -14.16 -27.07
CA GLY A 111 19.59 -14.31 -25.84
C GLY A 111 20.00 -13.34 -24.72
N VAL A 112 20.78 -12.30 -25.03
CA VAL A 112 21.17 -11.24 -24.09
C VAL A 112 20.13 -10.12 -24.10
N GLU A 113 19.76 -9.66 -22.91
CA GLU A 113 18.84 -8.54 -22.74
C GLU A 113 19.49 -7.22 -23.18
N GLU A 114 18.95 -6.62 -24.23
CA GLU A 114 19.33 -5.31 -24.75
C GLU A 114 18.26 -4.30 -24.35
N THR A 115 18.69 -3.24 -23.65
CA THR A 115 17.84 -2.09 -23.32
C THR A 115 18.16 -0.96 -24.27
N LYS A 116 17.16 -0.55 -25.06
CA LYS A 116 17.26 0.61 -25.94
C LYS A 116 16.32 1.71 -25.44
N ASP A 117 16.86 2.89 -25.18
CA ASP A 117 16.06 4.09 -24.98
C ASP A 117 15.37 4.42 -26.33
N VAL A 118 14.07 4.70 -26.26
CA VAL A 118 13.22 4.96 -27.41
C VAL A 118 12.68 6.37 -27.24
N SER A 119 12.79 7.21 -28.27
CA SER A 119 12.14 8.51 -28.20
C SER A 119 10.63 8.32 -28.15
N GLU A 120 9.93 9.21 -27.44
CA GLU A 120 8.45 9.23 -27.44
C GLU A 120 7.90 9.25 -28.88
N ASP A 121 8.60 9.98 -29.74
CA ASP A 121 8.41 10.06 -31.19
C ASP A 121 8.60 8.73 -31.95
N GLU A 122 9.47 7.82 -31.51
CA GLU A 122 9.62 6.48 -32.10
C GLU A 122 8.46 5.56 -31.72
N ILE A 123 7.82 5.80 -30.58
CA ILE A 123 6.58 5.11 -30.19
C ILE A 123 5.37 5.67 -30.96
N LEU A 124 5.39 6.96 -31.31
CA LEU A 124 4.28 7.68 -31.97
C LEU A 124 4.50 7.98 -33.48
N LYS A 125 5.62 7.54 -34.08
CA LYS A 125 6.10 7.84 -35.44
C LYS A 125 6.25 9.35 -35.74
N VAL A 126 7.48 9.87 -35.58
CA VAL A 126 8.23 10.87 -36.40
C VAL A 126 9.13 11.69 -35.48
N GLY A 127 10.44 11.66 -35.74
CA GLY A 127 11.48 11.99 -34.76
C GLY A 127 11.89 13.46 -34.60
N HIS A 128 12.45 13.75 -33.42
CA HIS A 128 13.47 14.78 -33.22
C HIS A 128 14.54 14.41 -32.17
N ALA A 129 15.64 15.17 -32.24
CA ALA A 129 16.96 14.87 -31.69
C ALA A 129 17.19 15.33 -30.23
N GLU A 130 18.04 14.58 -29.53
CA GLU A 130 18.36 14.72 -28.10
C GLU A 130 19.15 15.99 -27.74
N LYS A 131 18.73 16.68 -26.67
CA LYS A 131 19.61 17.52 -25.84
C LYS A 131 19.30 17.43 -24.33
N ARG A 132 20.38 17.17 -23.58
CA ARG A 132 20.70 17.37 -22.14
C ARG A 132 19.93 16.57 -21.06
N LYS A 133 20.73 15.99 -20.14
CA LYS A 133 20.41 15.16 -18.98
C LYS A 133 19.80 15.97 -17.82
N GLU A 134 18.53 16.30 -17.90
CA GLU A 134 17.75 16.45 -16.66
C GLU A 134 17.38 15.05 -16.13
N GLU A 135 17.01 14.93 -14.84
CA GLU A 135 16.57 13.67 -14.20
C GLU A 135 15.09 13.38 -14.51
N ASP A 136 14.76 12.22 -15.09
CA ASP A 136 13.39 11.95 -15.55
C ASP A 136 12.42 11.81 -14.39
N ASP A 137 11.14 12.11 -14.64
CA ASP A 137 10.09 11.95 -13.64
C ASP A 137 9.54 10.52 -13.63
N ILE A 138 9.42 9.93 -14.81
CA ILE A 138 8.83 8.61 -15.04
C ILE A 138 9.65 7.89 -16.10
N VAL A 139 9.97 6.61 -15.85
CA VAL A 139 10.58 5.73 -16.85
C VAL A 139 9.58 4.63 -17.19
N TRP A 140 9.15 4.59 -18.45
CA TRP A 140 8.24 3.58 -18.98
C TRP A 140 9.02 2.55 -19.78
N THR A 141 9.07 1.32 -19.29
CA THR A 141 9.81 0.23 -19.94
C THR A 141 8.85 -0.80 -20.53
N SER A 142 8.87 -0.97 -21.84
CA SER A 142 8.12 -2.04 -22.53
C SER A 142 9.03 -3.25 -22.72
N ARG A 143 8.58 -4.42 -22.25
CA ARG A 143 9.34 -5.68 -22.36
C ARG A 143 8.78 -6.55 -23.47
N PHE A 144 9.68 -7.08 -24.29
CA PHE A 144 9.35 -7.96 -25.41
C PHE A 144 9.94 -9.35 -25.17
N GLY A 145 9.22 -10.39 -25.56
CA GLY A 145 9.72 -11.76 -25.55
C GLY A 145 10.73 -12.03 -26.67
N GLU A 146 11.29 -13.24 -26.69
CA GLU A 146 12.22 -13.73 -27.73
C GLU A 146 11.64 -13.59 -29.15
N ASN A 147 10.33 -13.79 -29.31
CA ASN A 147 9.62 -13.60 -30.57
C ASN A 147 9.36 -12.14 -30.95
N ARG A 148 9.99 -11.19 -30.25
CA ARG A 148 9.81 -9.74 -30.37
C ARG A 148 8.35 -9.27 -30.18
N LYS A 149 7.48 -10.10 -29.61
CA LYS A 149 6.13 -9.70 -29.23
C LYS A 149 6.16 -9.05 -27.87
N TYR A 150 5.35 -8.00 -27.72
CA TYR A 150 5.13 -7.36 -26.44
C TYR A 150 4.67 -8.38 -25.40
N LYS A 151 5.24 -8.34 -24.20
CA LYS A 151 4.81 -9.17 -23.07
C LYS A 151 4.13 -8.34 -21.98
N TRP A 152 4.80 -7.31 -21.49
CA TRP A 152 4.33 -6.49 -20.37
C TRP A 152 5.09 -5.16 -20.32
N ALA A 153 4.60 -4.22 -19.53
CA ALA A 153 5.24 -2.92 -19.30
C ALA A 153 5.50 -2.68 -17.81
N GLU A 154 6.61 -2.02 -17.53
CA GLU A 154 7.07 -1.58 -16.23
C GLU A 154 7.02 -0.06 -16.20
N VAL A 155 6.60 0.54 -15.10
CA VAL A 155 6.74 1.98 -14.87
C VAL A 155 7.49 2.22 -13.58
N GLN A 156 8.56 2.99 -13.68
CA GLN A 156 9.36 3.45 -12.54
C GLN A 156 9.06 4.93 -12.32
N ILE A 157 8.65 5.28 -11.11
CA ILE A 157 8.30 6.64 -10.72
C ILE A 157 9.47 7.22 -9.94
N LEU A 158 10.16 8.18 -10.57
CA LEU A 158 11.32 8.87 -10.04
C LEU A 158 10.95 10.24 -9.42
N SER A 159 9.86 10.86 -9.91
CA SER A 159 9.27 12.08 -9.33
C SER A 159 9.06 11.92 -7.81
N VAL A 160 9.74 12.75 -7.03
CA VAL A 160 9.66 12.71 -5.54
C VAL A 160 8.24 13.08 -5.11
N GLU A 161 7.66 14.05 -5.80
CA GLU A 161 6.36 14.62 -5.57
C GLU A 161 5.25 13.57 -5.79
N LEU A 162 5.30 12.85 -6.91
CA LEU A 162 4.35 11.79 -7.21
C LEU A 162 4.50 10.61 -6.25
N ARG A 163 5.75 10.25 -5.89
CA ARG A 163 6.02 9.18 -4.92
C ARG A 163 5.44 9.47 -3.54
N ASP A 164 5.54 10.70 -3.06
CA ASP A 164 5.00 11.09 -1.76
C ASP A 164 3.47 11.01 -1.72
N ILE A 165 2.80 11.37 -2.82
CA ILE A 165 1.36 11.13 -2.96
C ILE A 165 1.06 9.65 -2.90
N PHE A 166 1.82 8.84 -3.63
CA PHE A 166 1.59 7.39 -3.71
C PHE A 166 1.79 6.73 -2.35
N ARG A 167 2.76 7.15 -1.56
CA ARG A 167 2.94 6.66 -0.17
C ARG A 167 1.71 6.90 0.70
N VAL A 168 1.01 8.00 0.50
CA VAL A 168 -0.23 8.30 1.24
C VAL A 168 -1.44 7.57 0.65
N LEU A 169 -1.61 7.60 -0.67
CA LEU A 169 -2.74 6.98 -1.35
C LEU A 169 -2.71 5.45 -1.25
N PHE A 170 -1.53 4.85 -1.25
CA PHE A 170 -1.28 3.41 -1.18
C PHE A 170 -0.68 2.98 0.16
N ALA A 171 -0.89 3.74 1.24
CA ALA A 171 -0.36 3.45 2.58
C ALA A 171 -0.76 2.08 3.16
N HIS A 172 -1.74 1.41 2.55
CA HIS A 172 -2.20 0.08 2.92
C HIS A 172 -1.73 -1.03 1.96
N ASP A 173 -1.13 -0.67 0.82
CA ASP A 173 -0.65 -1.64 -0.16
C ASP A 173 0.76 -2.10 0.24
N PRO A 174 0.94 -3.38 0.66
CA PRO A 174 2.23 -3.91 1.09
C PRO A 174 3.33 -3.73 0.03
N ARG A 175 2.97 -3.71 -1.26
CA ARG A 175 3.91 -3.60 -2.39
C ARG A 175 4.48 -2.18 -2.54
N MET A 176 3.82 -1.19 -1.94
CA MET A 176 4.18 0.23 -2.05
C MET A 176 4.98 0.73 -0.84
N HIS A 177 5.23 -0.13 0.16
CA HIS A 177 6.12 0.20 1.26
C HIS A 177 7.58 0.03 0.80
N VAL A 178 8.18 1.14 0.38
CA VAL A 178 9.61 1.21 0.08
C VAL A 178 10.39 0.95 1.38
N VAL A 179 11.30 -0.02 1.35
CA VAL A 179 12.25 -0.24 2.45
C VAL A 179 13.16 0.98 2.51
N ALA A 180 13.40 1.53 3.71
CA ALA A 180 14.16 2.77 3.89
C ALA A 180 15.57 2.78 3.26
N ASP A 181 16.10 1.60 2.94
CA ASP A 181 17.45 1.39 2.42
C ASP A 181 17.53 1.15 0.90
N SER A 182 16.41 0.95 0.20
CA SER A 182 16.41 0.82 -1.26
C SER A 182 16.13 2.17 -1.92
N ASP A 183 16.82 2.44 -3.03
CA ASP A 183 16.57 3.59 -3.91
C ASP A 183 15.08 3.87 -3.95
N ASN A 184 14.68 5.08 -3.57
CA ASN A 184 13.32 5.46 -3.18
C ASN A 184 12.25 5.25 -4.29
N GLU A 185 12.58 4.61 -5.39
CA GLU A 185 11.81 4.44 -6.61
C GLU A 185 10.59 3.55 -6.37
N ILE A 186 9.48 3.89 -7.03
CA ILE A 186 8.26 3.06 -7.03
C ILE A 186 8.18 2.41 -8.39
N THR A 187 8.19 1.08 -8.42
CA THR A 187 8.08 0.30 -9.65
C THR A 187 6.73 -0.42 -9.68
N LEU A 188 5.99 -0.23 -10.77
CA LEU A 188 4.71 -0.89 -11.02
C LEU A 188 4.81 -1.71 -12.31
N ILE A 189 4.19 -2.89 -12.31
CA ILE A 189 4.20 -3.82 -13.43
C ILE A 189 2.79 -3.96 -13.97
N SER A 190 2.64 -3.99 -15.30
CA SER A 190 1.37 -4.24 -16.00
C SER A 190 0.66 -5.48 -15.42
N PRO A 191 -0.64 -5.40 -15.11
CA PRO A 191 -1.59 -4.36 -15.54
C PRO A 191 -1.63 -3.10 -14.65
N PHE A 192 -0.60 -2.86 -13.83
CA PHE A 192 -0.49 -1.73 -12.91
C PHE A 192 -1.54 -1.78 -11.80
N GLU A 193 -1.67 -2.97 -11.20
CA GLU A 193 -2.76 -3.28 -10.27
C GLU A 193 -3.03 -2.21 -9.19
N PRO A 194 -2.03 -1.64 -8.49
CA PRO A 194 -2.31 -0.61 -7.50
C PRO A 194 -3.06 0.59 -8.08
N LEU A 195 -2.71 1.02 -9.30
CA LEU A 195 -3.38 2.14 -9.97
C LEU A 195 -4.81 1.77 -10.35
N LEU A 196 -5.01 0.58 -10.93
CA LEU A 196 -6.33 0.12 -11.37
C LEU A 196 -7.30 -0.05 -10.19
N GLN A 197 -6.85 -0.61 -9.07
CA GLN A 197 -7.70 -0.77 -7.88
C GLN A 197 -8.15 0.57 -7.27
N ARG A 198 -7.44 1.67 -7.53
CA ARG A 198 -7.77 3.02 -7.06
C ARG A 198 -8.09 3.99 -8.20
N TRP A 199 -8.41 3.47 -9.38
CA TRP A 199 -8.52 4.26 -10.61
C TRP A 199 -9.46 5.45 -10.46
N THR A 200 -10.68 5.23 -9.98
CA THR A 200 -11.69 6.28 -9.81
C THR A 200 -11.20 7.41 -8.91
N LYS A 201 -10.55 7.09 -7.78
CA LYS A 201 -10.00 8.09 -6.84
C LYS A 201 -8.82 8.86 -7.46
N LEU A 202 -7.96 8.18 -8.21
CA LEU A 202 -6.84 8.81 -8.90
C LEU A 202 -7.32 9.74 -10.02
N GLU A 203 -8.37 9.34 -10.74
CA GLU A 203 -8.97 10.13 -11.80
C GLU A 203 -9.75 11.34 -11.29
N GLU A 204 -10.43 11.22 -10.15
CA GLU A 204 -11.00 12.36 -9.42
C GLU A 204 -9.89 13.34 -9.02
N LEU A 205 -8.83 12.83 -8.36
CA LEU A 205 -7.71 13.65 -7.92
C LEU A 205 -6.96 14.32 -9.08
N ALA A 206 -6.80 13.63 -10.20
CA ALA A 206 -6.18 14.17 -11.41
C ALA A 206 -6.99 15.31 -12.05
N ARG A 207 -8.33 15.24 -11.98
CA ARG A 207 -9.25 16.25 -12.53
C ARG A 207 -9.39 17.49 -11.64
N GLU A 208 -9.31 17.32 -10.33
CA GLU A 208 -9.46 18.42 -9.37
C GLU A 208 -8.27 19.39 -9.41
N SER A 209 -8.50 20.68 -9.15
CA SER A 209 -7.39 21.63 -8.93
C SER A 209 -6.52 21.19 -7.74
N PHE A 210 -5.21 21.39 -7.81
CA PHE A 210 -4.30 21.13 -6.67
C PHE A 210 -4.64 21.94 -5.41
N GLU A 211 -5.50 22.96 -5.52
CA GLU A 211 -6.00 23.76 -4.40
C GLU A 211 -7.24 23.16 -3.71
N SER A 212 -7.82 22.09 -4.25
CA SER A 212 -9.02 21.42 -3.73
C SER A 212 -8.80 20.78 -2.36
N ASP A 213 -9.91 20.51 -1.66
CA ASP A 213 -9.88 19.88 -0.34
C ASP A 213 -9.29 18.46 -0.36
N SER A 214 -9.50 17.70 -1.45
CA SER A 214 -8.91 16.37 -1.63
C SER A 214 -7.38 16.44 -1.64
N TRP A 215 -6.83 17.35 -2.45
CA TRP A 215 -5.40 17.61 -2.51
C TRP A 215 -4.84 18.11 -1.18
N ARG A 216 -5.53 19.05 -0.52
CA ARG A 216 -5.16 19.52 0.83
C ARG A 216 -5.11 18.39 1.85
N SER A 217 -6.08 17.47 1.80
CA SER A 217 -6.10 16.30 2.69
C SER A 217 -4.92 15.37 2.44
N VAL A 218 -4.54 15.14 1.18
CA VAL A 218 -3.38 14.31 0.83
C VAL A 218 -2.10 14.99 1.32
N THR A 219 -1.91 16.28 1.03
CA THR A 219 -0.75 17.07 1.44
C THR A 219 -0.57 17.10 2.96
N LYS A 220 -1.67 17.25 3.71
CA LYS A 220 -1.64 17.19 5.17
C LYS A 220 -1.10 15.84 5.66
N LYS A 221 -1.58 14.73 5.08
CA LYS A 221 -1.10 13.38 5.40
C LYS A 221 0.37 13.17 5.02
N ILE A 222 0.82 13.73 3.89
CA ILE A 222 2.24 13.73 3.51
C ILE A 222 3.07 14.43 4.58
N GLY A 223 2.65 15.62 5.03
CA GLY A 223 3.32 16.36 6.09
C GLY A 223 3.34 15.63 7.44
N GLU A 224 2.27 14.91 7.79
CA GLU A 224 2.23 14.03 8.96
C GLU A 224 3.19 12.84 8.83
N ALA A 225 3.20 12.18 7.67
CA ALA A 225 4.10 11.06 7.41
C ALA A 225 5.58 11.49 7.48
N LYS A 226 5.94 12.62 6.86
CA LYS A 226 7.31 13.15 6.89
C LYS A 226 7.78 13.53 8.29
N ARG A 227 6.90 14.13 9.11
CA ARG A 227 7.21 14.46 10.52
C ARG A 227 7.53 13.22 11.34
N ASN A 228 6.87 12.09 11.05
CA ASN A 228 7.13 10.83 11.75
C ASN A 228 8.45 10.17 11.29
N SER A 229 8.91 10.43 10.06
CA SER A 229 10.06 9.74 9.47
C SER A 229 11.43 10.36 9.78
N GLN A 230 11.54 11.41 10.61
CA GLN A 230 12.81 12.11 10.97
C GLN A 230 13.68 12.61 9.79
N THR A 231 13.24 12.46 8.54
CA THR A 231 13.98 12.89 7.34
C THR A 231 13.60 14.33 6.98
N ALA A 232 14.26 15.30 7.61
CA ALA A 232 14.15 16.70 7.24
C ALA A 232 14.89 16.95 5.91
N THR A 233 14.16 17.03 4.80
CA THR A 233 14.70 17.50 3.51
C THR A 233 14.15 18.88 3.17
N VAL A 234 14.98 19.64 2.45
CA VAL A 234 14.88 21.05 2.03
C VAL A 234 13.44 21.50 1.71
N GLU A 235 13.07 22.66 2.27
CA GLU A 235 11.81 23.37 2.06
C GLU A 235 11.63 23.77 0.58
N GLN A 236 11.16 22.86 -0.26
CA GLN A 236 10.52 23.27 -1.51
C GLN A 236 9.21 24.00 -1.19
N LYS A 237 8.91 25.07 -1.94
CA LYS A 237 7.62 25.77 -1.82
C LYS A 237 6.48 24.78 -2.12
N PRO A 238 5.52 24.59 -1.21
CA PRO A 238 4.51 23.53 -1.31
C PRO A 238 3.64 23.64 -2.57
N GLU A 239 3.41 24.86 -3.08
CA GLU A 239 2.62 25.08 -4.29
C GLU A 239 3.27 24.50 -5.56
N LYS A 240 4.58 24.67 -5.73
CA LYS A 240 5.31 24.12 -6.89
C LYS A 240 5.36 22.59 -6.82
N PHE A 241 5.53 22.04 -5.63
CA PHE A 241 5.51 20.60 -5.36
C PHE A 241 4.18 19.97 -5.80
N LEU A 242 3.04 20.54 -5.39
CA LEU A 242 1.72 19.99 -5.69
C LEU A 242 1.36 20.11 -7.18
N GLY A 243 1.66 21.25 -7.79
CA GLY A 243 1.41 21.45 -9.22
C GLY A 243 2.19 20.47 -10.09
N LYS A 244 3.44 20.16 -9.72
CA LYS A 244 4.26 19.14 -10.40
C LYS A 244 3.67 17.74 -10.23
N ALA A 245 3.35 17.36 -8.99
CA ALA A 245 2.80 16.05 -8.66
C ALA A 245 1.48 15.76 -9.39
N GLN A 246 0.60 16.75 -9.51
CA GLN A 246 -0.65 16.63 -10.25
C GLN A 246 -0.39 16.37 -11.75
N LYS A 247 0.52 17.13 -12.37
CA LYS A 247 0.87 16.94 -13.78
C LYS A 247 1.45 15.55 -14.02
N ASP A 248 2.34 15.10 -13.14
CA ASP A 248 2.95 13.78 -13.22
C ASP A 248 1.91 12.66 -13.08
N LEU A 249 0.96 12.83 -12.16
CA LEU A 249 -0.17 11.91 -12.03
C LEU A 249 -1.01 11.86 -13.32
N VAL A 250 -1.37 13.00 -13.89
CA VAL A 250 -2.15 13.07 -15.14
C VAL A 250 -1.41 12.35 -16.27
N ALA A 251 -0.12 12.66 -16.47
CA ALA A 251 0.69 12.06 -17.52
C ALA A 251 0.83 10.54 -17.34
N LEU A 252 1.03 10.07 -16.11
CA LEU A 252 1.06 8.63 -15.78
C LEU A 252 -0.28 7.95 -16.11
N MET A 253 -1.39 8.55 -15.67
CA MET A 253 -2.73 8.00 -15.84
C MET A 253 -3.13 7.91 -17.33
N GLU A 254 -2.82 8.94 -18.12
CA GLU A 254 -3.03 8.93 -19.58
C GLU A 254 -2.22 7.82 -20.26
N ARG A 255 -0.98 7.61 -19.81
CA ARG A 255 -0.13 6.56 -20.37
C ARG A 255 -0.64 5.16 -20.02
N VAL A 256 -1.04 4.94 -18.77
CA VAL A 256 -1.64 3.68 -18.32
C VAL A 256 -2.94 3.40 -19.08
N ARG A 257 -3.80 4.41 -19.28
CA ARG A 257 -5.05 4.28 -20.06
C ARG A 257 -4.79 3.87 -21.52
N SER A 258 -3.68 4.34 -22.09
CA SER A 258 -3.29 4.03 -23.48
C SER A 258 -2.67 2.64 -23.65
N SER A 259 -2.53 1.86 -22.57
CA SER A 259 -1.92 0.53 -22.61
C SER A 259 -2.98 -0.53 -22.94
N PRO A 260 -2.73 -1.42 -23.93
CA PRO A 260 -3.77 -2.31 -24.43
C PRO A 260 -4.23 -3.36 -23.42
N GLU A 261 -3.39 -3.74 -22.45
CA GLU A 261 -3.80 -4.67 -21.38
C GLU A 261 -4.81 -4.07 -20.40
N VAL A 262 -4.92 -2.75 -20.34
CA VAL A 262 -5.64 -2.04 -19.26
C VAL A 262 -7.10 -1.78 -19.63
N GLU A 263 -7.42 -1.65 -20.92
CA GLU A 263 -8.75 -1.27 -21.42
C GLU A 263 -9.88 -2.19 -20.90
N ALA A 264 -9.64 -3.51 -20.90
CA ALA A 264 -10.60 -4.49 -20.39
C ALA A 264 -10.87 -4.31 -18.89
N TYR A 265 -9.82 -4.00 -18.11
CA TYR A 265 -9.95 -3.77 -16.67
C TYR A 265 -10.64 -2.44 -16.36
N LEU A 266 -10.35 -1.38 -17.10
CA LEU A 266 -11.06 -0.10 -16.94
C LEU A 266 -12.55 -0.26 -17.22
N SER A 267 -12.89 -0.98 -18.29
CA SER A 267 -14.29 -1.31 -18.61
C SER A 267 -14.96 -2.10 -17.48
N ALA A 268 -14.23 -3.04 -16.86
CA ALA A 268 -14.72 -3.82 -15.73
C ALA A 268 -14.89 -2.97 -14.45
N ILE A 269 -13.97 -2.04 -14.18
CA ILE A 269 -14.06 -1.09 -13.06
C ILE A 269 -15.28 -0.19 -13.24
N GLU A 270 -15.49 0.35 -14.44
CA GLU A 270 -16.67 1.16 -14.76
C GLU A 270 -17.96 0.36 -14.57
N ALA A 271 -18.01 -0.89 -15.03
CA ALA A 271 -19.15 -1.77 -14.81
C ALA A 271 -19.40 -2.07 -13.33
N ALA A 272 -18.34 -2.25 -12.53
CA ALA A 272 -18.45 -2.46 -11.09
C ALA A 272 -18.97 -1.22 -10.36
N VAL A 273 -18.55 -0.03 -10.77
CA VAL A 273 -19.03 1.25 -10.20
C VAL A 273 -20.47 1.53 -10.61
N LYS A 274 -20.80 1.38 -11.90
CA LYS A 274 -22.10 1.79 -12.45
C LYS A 274 -23.21 0.76 -12.19
N ASN A 275 -22.91 -0.52 -12.38
CA ASN A 275 -23.92 -1.58 -12.35
C ASN A 275 -23.81 -2.47 -11.10
N SER A 276 -22.81 -2.27 -10.24
CA SER A 276 -22.51 -3.16 -9.11
C SER A 276 -22.35 -4.62 -9.52
N THR A 277 -21.78 -4.84 -10.71
CA THR A 277 -21.55 -6.18 -11.28
C THR A 277 -20.07 -6.48 -11.49
N ILE A 278 -19.68 -7.75 -11.39
CA ILE A 278 -18.29 -8.17 -11.56
C ILE A 278 -18.20 -9.55 -12.24
N GLN A 279 -17.13 -9.74 -13.02
CA GLN A 279 -16.72 -11.05 -13.56
C GLN A 279 -15.58 -11.60 -12.71
N PHE A 280 -15.42 -12.92 -12.69
CA PHE A 280 -14.41 -13.57 -11.85
C PHE A 280 -12.99 -13.04 -12.09
N ASP A 281 -12.57 -12.92 -13.36
CA ASP A 281 -11.23 -12.44 -13.75
C ASP A 281 -10.90 -11.02 -13.25
N ASN A 282 -11.94 -10.25 -12.93
CA ASN A 282 -11.83 -8.86 -12.50
C ASN A 282 -12.04 -8.67 -10.99
N LEU A 283 -12.22 -9.74 -10.20
CA LEU A 283 -12.47 -9.64 -8.75
C LEU A 283 -11.42 -8.81 -8.01
N TRP A 284 -10.15 -8.94 -8.39
CA TRP A 284 -9.05 -8.22 -7.74
C TRP A 284 -9.19 -6.69 -7.85
N THR A 285 -9.91 -6.18 -8.86
CA THR A 285 -10.11 -4.73 -9.09
C THR A 285 -11.01 -4.08 -8.02
N ILE A 286 -11.93 -4.84 -7.42
CA ILE A 286 -12.86 -4.32 -6.42
C ILE A 286 -12.33 -4.43 -4.98
N PHE A 287 -11.17 -5.07 -4.78
CA PHE A 287 -10.55 -5.29 -3.47
C PHE A 287 -9.17 -4.60 -3.34
N PRO A 288 -9.09 -3.26 -3.39
CA PRO A 288 -7.85 -2.56 -3.07
C PRO A 288 -7.41 -2.85 -1.63
N PRO A 289 -6.09 -2.97 -1.36
CA PRO A 289 -5.58 -2.96 0.00
C PRO A 289 -6.07 -1.74 0.79
N GLY A 290 -6.54 -1.99 2.02
CA GLY A 290 -7.18 -1.00 2.89
C GLY A 290 -8.68 -0.79 2.67
N GLU A 291 -9.29 -1.42 1.67
CA GLU A 291 -10.75 -1.38 1.49
C GLU A 291 -11.46 -2.08 2.66
N ILE A 292 -12.64 -1.58 3.04
CA ILE A 292 -13.49 -2.24 4.02
C ILE A 292 -14.46 -3.18 3.30
N VAL A 293 -14.42 -4.46 3.66
CA VAL A 293 -15.32 -5.49 3.12
C VAL A 293 -16.26 -5.99 4.19
N TYR A 294 -17.46 -6.38 3.75
CA TYR A 294 -18.52 -6.96 4.56
C TYR A 294 -18.63 -8.46 4.27
N SER A 295 -18.89 -9.24 5.33
CA SER A 295 -19.22 -10.67 5.23
C SER A 295 -20.02 -11.13 6.44
N THR A 296 -20.72 -12.26 6.31
CA THR A 296 -21.45 -12.93 7.39
C THR A 296 -20.93 -14.37 7.63
N SER A 297 -19.69 -14.66 7.25
CA SER A 297 -19.14 -16.03 7.29
C SER A 297 -19.08 -16.62 8.70
N PHE A 298 -18.95 -15.80 9.75
CA PHE A 298 -18.92 -16.28 11.13
C PHE A 298 -20.29 -16.17 11.78
N MET A 299 -20.89 -17.31 12.13
CA MET A 299 -22.17 -17.40 12.85
C MET A 299 -23.34 -16.64 12.19
N LYS A 300 -23.25 -16.31 10.90
CA LYS A 300 -24.23 -15.47 10.18
C LYS A 300 -24.39 -14.07 10.77
N GLU A 301 -23.37 -13.58 11.48
CA GLU A 301 -23.35 -12.26 12.07
C GLU A 301 -22.68 -11.25 11.14
N ASP A 302 -23.14 -10.00 11.15
CA ASP A 302 -22.53 -8.92 10.37
C ASP A 302 -21.06 -8.75 10.78
N GLN A 303 -20.12 -8.76 9.84
CA GLN A 303 -18.70 -8.53 10.12
C GLN A 303 -18.07 -7.64 9.06
N ILE A 304 -17.05 -6.89 9.48
CA ILE A 304 -16.24 -6.06 8.60
C ILE A 304 -14.78 -6.45 8.72
N PHE A 305 -14.07 -6.39 7.60
CA PHE A 305 -12.66 -6.71 7.50
C PHE A 305 -11.95 -5.65 6.68
N VAL A 306 -10.64 -5.53 6.87
CA VAL A 306 -9.79 -4.63 6.07
C VAL A 306 -9.02 -5.47 5.06
N VAL A 307 -9.15 -5.18 3.77
CA VAL A 307 -8.40 -5.91 2.74
C VAL A 307 -6.90 -5.71 2.95
N LYS A 308 -6.15 -6.82 2.95
CA LYS A 308 -4.69 -6.84 2.95
C LYS A 308 -4.19 -6.96 1.51
N GLU A 309 -4.65 -7.99 0.81
CA GLU A 309 -4.24 -8.32 -0.56
C GLU A 309 -5.29 -9.24 -1.20
N CYS A 310 -5.36 -9.21 -2.53
CA CYS A 310 -6.21 -10.10 -3.33
C CYS A 310 -5.36 -10.68 -4.45
N SER A 311 -5.39 -12.01 -4.61
CA SER A 311 -4.58 -12.71 -5.61
C SER A 311 -5.37 -13.85 -6.25
N SER A 312 -5.12 -14.10 -7.53
CA SER A 312 -5.73 -15.20 -8.27
C SER A 312 -4.66 -16.18 -8.71
N TYR A 313 -4.91 -17.48 -8.54
CA TYR A 313 -3.98 -18.53 -8.95
C TYR A 313 -4.74 -19.80 -9.34
N TYR A 314 -4.04 -20.68 -10.06
CA TYR A 314 -4.50 -22.04 -10.36
C TYR A 314 -3.94 -22.98 -9.28
N PRO A 315 -4.79 -23.68 -8.51
CA PRO A 315 -4.31 -24.65 -7.53
C PRO A 315 -3.44 -25.71 -8.22
N THR A 316 -2.18 -25.83 -7.80
CA THR A 316 -1.24 -26.82 -8.33
C THR A 316 -1.47 -28.22 -7.76
N GLU A 317 -2.11 -28.29 -6.59
CA GLU A 317 -2.37 -29.51 -5.84
C GLU A 317 -3.86 -29.59 -5.48
N SER A 318 -4.48 -30.75 -5.74
CA SER A 318 -5.82 -31.06 -5.23
C SER A 318 -5.68 -31.68 -3.85
N ASP A 319 -6.28 -31.09 -2.81
CA ASP A 319 -6.36 -31.70 -1.47
C ASP A 319 -7.03 -33.09 -1.48
N SER A 320 -7.77 -33.43 -2.55
CA SER A 320 -8.53 -34.68 -2.69
C SER A 320 -7.85 -35.77 -3.52
N GLY A 321 -6.63 -35.54 -4.04
CA GLY A 321 -5.95 -36.50 -4.94
C GLY A 321 -6.70 -36.82 -6.25
N LEU A 322 -7.75 -36.05 -6.57
CA LEU A 322 -8.55 -36.19 -7.79
C LEU A 322 -7.94 -35.36 -8.94
N PRO A 323 -8.26 -35.68 -10.21
CA PRO A 323 -7.72 -34.95 -11.35
C PRO A 323 -7.99 -33.44 -11.23
N LYS A 324 -6.98 -32.64 -11.59
CA LYS A 324 -6.98 -31.18 -11.57
C LYS A 324 -8.30 -30.61 -12.09
N ASP A 325 -9.14 -30.10 -11.19
CA ASP A 325 -10.18 -29.16 -11.60
C ASP A 325 -9.42 -27.90 -12.00
N ASN A 326 -9.31 -27.61 -13.30
CA ASN A 326 -8.52 -26.52 -13.86
C ASN A 326 -9.17 -25.13 -13.60
N ARG A 327 -9.83 -25.00 -12.44
CA ARG A 327 -10.60 -23.83 -12.06
C ARG A 327 -9.70 -22.86 -11.34
N GLN A 328 -9.80 -21.61 -11.74
CA GLN A 328 -9.07 -20.55 -11.08
C GLN A 328 -9.70 -20.28 -9.69
N VAL A 329 -8.86 -19.94 -8.73
CA VAL A 329 -9.29 -19.53 -7.39
C VAL A 329 -8.78 -18.13 -7.13
N CYS A 330 -9.65 -17.27 -6.59
CA CYS A 330 -9.28 -15.95 -6.11
C CYS A 330 -9.29 -15.96 -4.58
N ASN A 331 -8.15 -15.66 -3.99
CA ASN A 331 -7.96 -15.53 -2.56
C ASN A 331 -7.96 -14.06 -2.17
N LEU A 332 -8.78 -13.72 -1.18
CA LEU A 332 -8.82 -12.42 -0.56
C LEU A 332 -8.36 -12.55 0.89
N HIS A 333 -7.19 -12.01 1.16
CA HIS A 333 -6.65 -11.91 2.51
C HIS A 333 -7.13 -10.60 3.12
N CYS A 334 -7.75 -10.70 4.29
CA CYS A 334 -8.18 -9.55 5.07
C CYS A 334 -7.59 -9.57 6.48
N TRP A 335 -7.55 -8.42 7.10
CA TRP A 335 -7.32 -8.26 8.52
C TRP A 335 -8.64 -8.19 9.27
N SER A 336 -8.76 -9.01 10.31
CA SER A 336 -9.67 -8.80 11.43
C SER A 336 -8.87 -8.38 12.67
N TYR A 337 -9.57 -8.01 13.74
CA TYR A 337 -8.97 -7.76 15.04
C TYR A 337 -9.55 -8.74 16.06
N ASP A 338 -8.67 -9.37 16.83
CA ASP A 338 -9.05 -10.33 17.86
C ASP A 338 -8.20 -10.15 19.12
N TRP A 339 -8.67 -10.72 20.23
CA TRP A 339 -7.99 -10.69 21.53
C TRP A 339 -7.18 -11.97 21.74
N ASN A 340 -5.86 -11.84 21.87
CA ASN A 340 -4.99 -12.99 22.12
C ASN A 340 -4.83 -13.36 23.61
N GLY A 341 -5.69 -12.82 24.49
CA GLY A 341 -5.56 -12.95 25.94
C GLY A 341 -4.76 -11.83 26.61
N LYS A 342 -4.01 -11.01 25.86
CA LYS A 342 -3.16 -9.94 26.41
C LYS A 342 -3.31 -8.59 25.72
N HIS A 343 -3.42 -8.59 24.40
CA HIS A 343 -3.63 -7.39 23.59
C HIS A 343 -4.47 -7.73 22.36
N PHE A 344 -5.12 -6.71 21.81
CA PHE A 344 -5.77 -6.84 20.51
C PHE A 344 -4.70 -6.92 19.44
N THR A 345 -4.81 -7.93 18.58
CA THR A 345 -3.88 -8.15 17.47
C THR A 345 -4.65 -8.27 16.16
N ARG A 346 -3.97 -8.02 15.05
CA ARG A 346 -4.52 -8.30 13.73
C ARG A 346 -4.45 -9.80 13.48
N VAL A 347 -5.57 -10.37 13.06
CA VAL A 347 -5.67 -11.78 12.68
C VAL A 347 -5.99 -11.85 11.18
N PRO A 348 -5.21 -12.61 10.38
CA PRO A 348 -5.51 -12.79 8.98
C PRO A 348 -6.75 -13.66 8.81
N VAL A 349 -7.65 -13.26 7.92
CA VAL A 349 -8.83 -14.01 7.51
C VAL A 349 -8.74 -14.19 6.00
N LEU A 350 -8.97 -15.42 5.54
CA LEU A 350 -8.92 -15.77 4.11
C LEU A 350 -10.34 -16.03 3.60
N PHE A 351 -10.75 -15.28 2.58
CA PHE A 351 -11.94 -15.57 1.78
C PHE A 351 -11.50 -16.18 0.46
N LYS A 352 -12.15 -17.30 0.07
CA LYS A 352 -11.86 -18.03 -1.15
C LYS A 352 -13.04 -17.91 -2.09
N PHE A 353 -12.81 -17.33 -3.27
CA PHE A 353 -13.80 -17.29 -4.35
C PHE A 353 -13.47 -18.38 -5.36
N GLU A 354 -14.43 -19.27 -5.58
CA GLU A 354 -14.39 -20.21 -6.69
C GLU A 354 -14.76 -19.49 -7.98
N GLU A 355 -14.12 -19.92 -9.08
CA GLU A 355 -14.47 -19.46 -10.42
C GLU A 355 -15.98 -19.57 -10.66
N PHE A 356 -16.56 -18.50 -11.19
CA PHE A 356 -17.96 -18.48 -11.58
C PHE A 356 -18.13 -17.98 -13.00
N PRO A 357 -19.05 -18.59 -13.78
CA PRO A 357 -19.28 -18.17 -15.14
C PRO A 357 -20.03 -16.85 -15.19
N GLY A 358 -19.67 -16.00 -16.15
CA GLY A 358 -20.39 -14.77 -16.47
C GLY A 358 -20.26 -13.69 -15.41
N VAL A 359 -21.32 -12.90 -15.26
CA VAL A 359 -21.37 -11.68 -14.45
C VAL A 359 -22.20 -11.94 -13.19
N LYS A 360 -21.73 -11.49 -12.02
CA LYS A 360 -22.46 -11.52 -10.75
C LYS A 360 -22.65 -10.13 -10.17
N LEU A 361 -23.72 -9.95 -9.40
CA LEU A 361 -23.88 -8.79 -8.54
C LEU A 361 -22.87 -8.86 -7.39
N ILE A 362 -22.16 -7.76 -7.12
CA ILE A 362 -21.10 -7.71 -6.11
C ILE A 362 -21.62 -8.07 -4.72
N ASN A 363 -22.84 -7.64 -4.35
CA ASN A 363 -23.45 -7.94 -3.06
C ASN A 363 -23.86 -9.41 -2.86
N THR A 364 -23.88 -10.22 -3.94
CA THR A 364 -24.15 -11.66 -3.85
C THR A 364 -22.90 -12.48 -3.54
N LEU A 365 -21.72 -11.85 -3.57
CA LEU A 365 -20.49 -12.48 -3.13
C LEU A 365 -20.51 -12.63 -1.60
N HIS A 366 -20.03 -13.78 -1.11
CA HIS A 366 -19.98 -14.07 0.33
C HIS A 366 -19.07 -13.09 1.13
N CYS A 367 -18.19 -12.37 0.43
CA CYS A 367 -17.45 -11.23 0.95
C CYS A 367 -17.35 -10.18 -0.18
N HIS A 368 -17.66 -8.92 0.12
CA HIS A 368 -17.71 -7.84 -0.88
C HIS A 368 -17.41 -6.46 -0.25
N PRO A 369 -17.03 -5.44 -1.04
CA PRO A 369 -16.80 -4.10 -0.52
C PRO A 369 -18.06 -3.54 0.15
N LEU A 370 -17.90 -2.91 1.31
CA LEU A 370 -19.02 -2.37 2.10
C LEU A 370 -19.86 -1.36 1.30
N ARG A 371 -19.22 -0.61 0.40
CA ARG A 371 -19.87 0.34 -0.52
C ARG A 371 -20.80 -0.32 -1.54
N ASN A 372 -20.78 -1.64 -1.68
CA ASN A 372 -21.68 -2.38 -2.57
C ASN A 372 -22.72 -3.18 -1.78
N HIS A 373 -22.70 -3.15 -0.44
CA HIS A 373 -23.57 -3.99 0.37
C HIS A 373 -25.06 -3.63 0.25
N PHE A 374 -25.37 -2.34 0.22
CA PHE A 374 -26.72 -1.83 -0.01
C PHE A 374 -26.80 -1.20 -1.41
N THR A 375 -27.88 -1.46 -2.13
CA THR A 375 -28.10 -1.01 -3.51
C THR A 375 -29.17 0.08 -3.64
N ASP A 376 -29.80 0.45 -2.53
CA ASP A 376 -30.93 1.37 -2.52
C ASP A 376 -30.45 2.80 -2.21
N ASP A 377 -31.26 3.81 -2.55
CA ASP A 377 -30.95 5.24 -2.30
C ASP A 377 -30.62 5.57 -0.82
N ASP A 378 -31.12 4.74 0.10
CA ASP A 378 -30.88 4.83 1.55
C ASP A 378 -29.52 4.28 2.01
N GLN A 379 -28.61 3.97 1.09
CA GLN A 379 -27.34 3.29 1.35
C GLN A 379 -26.53 3.95 2.48
N GLU A 380 -26.32 5.27 2.45
CA GLU A 380 -25.48 5.95 3.44
C GLU A 380 -26.04 5.82 4.86
N ARG A 381 -27.36 5.92 5.01
CA ARG A 381 -28.05 5.74 6.29
C ARG A 381 -27.87 4.33 6.82
N LYS A 382 -28.10 3.31 5.96
CA LYS A 382 -27.95 1.89 6.34
C LYS A 382 -26.50 1.54 6.70
N ILE A 383 -25.51 2.08 5.98
CA ILE A 383 -24.09 1.95 6.33
C ILE A 383 -23.82 2.59 7.70
N GLY A 384 -24.41 3.76 7.98
CA GLY A 384 -24.31 4.42 9.28
C GLY A 384 -24.89 3.58 10.43
N GLU A 385 -26.08 3.01 10.23
CA GLU A 385 -26.73 2.11 11.20
C GLU A 385 -25.90 0.86 11.47
N LEU A 386 -25.43 0.20 10.39
CA LEU A 386 -24.55 -0.97 10.49
C LEU A 386 -23.25 -0.63 11.24
N LYS A 387 -22.60 0.49 10.90
CA LYS A 387 -21.40 0.96 11.59
C LYS A 387 -21.65 1.17 13.08
N ASN A 388 -22.76 1.80 13.46
CA ASN A 388 -23.11 2.03 14.85
C ASN A 388 -23.35 0.72 15.61
N LYS A 389 -24.07 -0.23 15.01
CA LYS A 389 -24.28 -1.58 15.55
C LYS A 389 -22.95 -2.29 15.79
N LEU A 390 -22.05 -2.28 14.81
CA LEU A 390 -20.75 -2.94 14.91
C LEU A 390 -19.83 -2.28 15.94
N ILE A 391 -19.82 -0.95 16.04
CA ILE A 391 -19.07 -0.22 17.06
C ILE A 391 -19.59 -0.55 18.47
N ALA A 392 -20.92 -0.57 18.67
CA ALA A 392 -21.51 -0.93 19.95
C ALA A 392 -21.12 -2.37 20.36
N ARG A 393 -21.21 -3.32 19.42
CA ARG A 393 -20.79 -4.71 19.65
C ARG A 393 -19.29 -4.81 19.93
N GLY A 394 -18.44 -4.07 19.21
CA GLY A 394 -17.00 -4.03 19.42
C GLY A 394 -16.60 -3.43 20.78
N LYS A 395 -17.34 -2.44 21.28
CA LYS A 395 -17.15 -1.89 22.65
C LYS A 395 -17.45 -2.95 23.71
N LEU A 396 -18.55 -3.69 23.57
CA LEU A 396 -18.89 -4.79 24.47
C LEU A 396 -17.84 -5.90 24.44
N PHE A 397 -17.40 -6.30 23.24
CA PHE A 397 -16.33 -7.28 23.08
C PHE A 397 -15.05 -6.82 23.80
N ARG A 398 -14.64 -5.56 23.57
CA ARG A 398 -13.47 -5.00 24.24
C ARG A 398 -13.61 -5.01 25.75
N GLU A 399 -14.77 -4.61 26.26
CA GLU A 399 -15.07 -4.66 27.69
C GLU A 399 -14.90 -6.07 28.25
N TYR A 400 -15.45 -7.09 27.58
CA TYR A 400 -15.31 -8.49 28.01
C TYR A 400 -13.86 -8.98 27.97
N CYS A 401 -13.07 -8.60 26.96
CA CYS A 401 -11.68 -9.04 26.84
C CYS A 401 -10.74 -8.44 27.89
N VAL A 402 -10.99 -7.19 28.32
CA VAL A 402 -10.07 -6.46 29.22
C VAL A 402 -10.48 -6.51 30.69
N ARG A 403 -11.65 -7.08 31.02
CA ARG A 403 -12.06 -7.32 32.41
C ARG A 403 -10.96 -8.12 33.11
N THR A 404 -10.33 -7.52 34.11
CA THR A 404 -9.23 -8.13 34.84
C THR A 404 -9.74 -9.18 35.82
N ILE A 405 -8.84 -10.06 36.27
CA ILE A 405 -9.10 -11.01 37.36
C ILE A 405 -9.41 -10.25 38.67
N GLU A 406 -8.82 -9.06 38.85
CA GLU A 406 -9.01 -8.22 40.04
C GLU A 406 -10.45 -7.70 40.20
N ASP A 407 -11.18 -7.56 39.09
CA ASP A 407 -12.61 -7.17 39.09
C ASP A 407 -13.57 -8.34 39.44
N ARG A 408 -13.05 -9.50 39.90
CA ARG A 408 -13.81 -10.71 40.32
C ARG A 408 -14.82 -11.28 39.30
N LEU A 409 -14.64 -10.97 38.02
CA LEU A 409 -15.39 -11.59 36.91
C LEU A 409 -14.49 -12.41 35.96
N GLY A 410 -13.17 -12.43 36.22
CA GLY A 410 -12.20 -13.30 35.55
C GLY A 410 -12.21 -14.74 36.06
N GLU A 411 -13.04 -15.07 37.05
CA GLU A 411 -13.48 -16.45 37.33
C GLU A 411 -14.50 -16.88 36.25
N GLN A 412 -14.10 -16.81 34.98
CA GLN A 412 -14.80 -17.52 33.92
C GLN A 412 -14.27 -18.96 33.80
N THR A 413 -13.98 -19.60 34.92
CA THR A 413 -14.47 -20.96 35.08
C THR A 413 -15.99 -20.83 35.16
N PHE A 414 -16.68 -21.10 34.05
CA PHE A 414 -18.12 -21.34 34.16
C PHE A 414 -18.29 -22.39 35.27
N GLU A 415 -18.87 -22.01 36.40
CA GLU A 415 -19.42 -22.97 37.34
C GLU A 415 -20.58 -23.64 36.59
N TYR A 416 -20.27 -24.77 35.96
CA TYR A 416 -21.22 -25.55 35.22
C TYR A 416 -21.68 -26.68 36.12
N ASP A 417 -22.91 -26.58 36.62
CA ASP A 417 -23.57 -27.65 37.33
C ASP A 417 -24.17 -28.63 36.30
N GLY A 418 -23.33 -29.57 35.85
CA GLY A 418 -23.72 -30.59 34.88
C GLY A 418 -22.56 -31.43 34.34
N THR A 419 -22.87 -32.41 33.49
CA THR A 419 -21.86 -33.22 32.82
C THR A 419 -21.25 -32.47 31.63
N ALA A 420 -19.96 -32.15 31.69
CA ALA A 420 -19.25 -31.49 30.59
C ALA A 420 -18.51 -32.53 29.72
N ILE A 421 -18.61 -32.40 28.41
CA ILE A 421 -17.83 -33.21 27.46
C ILE A 421 -16.49 -32.52 27.25
N SER A 422 -15.41 -33.04 27.86
CA SER A 422 -14.07 -32.58 27.54
C SER A 422 -13.51 -33.42 26.37
N HIS A 423 -13.21 -32.75 25.25
CA HIS A 423 -12.41 -33.37 24.20
C HIS A 423 -10.95 -33.43 24.66
N GLY A 424 -10.63 -34.49 25.41
CA GLY A 424 -9.32 -34.70 26.00
C GLY A 424 -8.24 -35.03 24.97
N SER A 425 -7.62 -34.01 24.38
CA SER A 425 -6.32 -34.17 23.68
C SER A 425 -5.14 -33.55 24.45
N GLY A 426 -5.39 -32.76 25.51
CA GLY A 426 -4.34 -31.97 26.18
C GLY A 426 -3.76 -32.51 27.49
N PHE A 427 -4.49 -33.34 28.26
CA PHE A 427 -4.11 -33.67 29.66
C PHE A 427 -3.74 -35.13 29.94
N GLN A 428 -3.78 -36.02 28.93
CA GLN A 428 -3.55 -37.47 29.14
C GLN A 428 -2.09 -37.84 29.48
N ARG A 429 -1.11 -36.92 29.36
CA ARG A 429 0.30 -37.22 29.62
C ARG A 429 0.76 -37.09 31.08
N LEU A 430 -0.09 -36.62 31.99
CA LEU A 430 0.31 -36.38 33.39
C LEU A 430 0.11 -37.56 34.35
N LYS A 431 -0.48 -38.69 33.92
CA LYS A 431 -0.77 -39.83 34.82
C LYS A 431 0.25 -40.97 34.84
N ASN A 432 1.32 -40.94 34.03
CA ASN A 432 2.27 -42.05 33.95
C ASN A 432 3.53 -41.93 34.83
N LYS A 433 3.52 -41.15 35.93
CA LYS A 433 4.71 -41.02 36.79
C LYS A 433 4.62 -41.58 38.22
N GLN A 434 3.59 -42.35 38.57
CA GLN A 434 3.58 -43.05 39.86
C GLN A 434 2.92 -44.43 39.80
N SER A 435 3.74 -45.45 39.54
CA SER A 435 3.54 -46.80 40.10
C SER A 435 4.78 -47.66 39.83
N GLY A 436 5.90 -47.31 40.47
CA GLY A 436 7.01 -48.25 40.69
C GLY A 436 6.72 -49.04 41.96
N VAL A 437 6.18 -50.23 41.76
CA VAL A 437 5.78 -51.22 42.77
C VAL A 437 6.96 -51.57 43.69
N ARG A 438 6.69 -51.61 45.00
CA ARG A 438 7.48 -52.31 46.01
C ARG A 438 6.71 -53.58 46.39
N VAL A 439 7.45 -54.65 46.73
CA VAL A 439 7.11 -56.00 47.25
C VAL A 439 7.68 -57.02 46.26
N THR A 440 8.59 -57.94 46.63
CA THR A 440 8.81 -58.62 47.92
C THR A 440 10.04 -58.20 48.69
#